data_AF-A0A2V0NUR3-F1
#
_entry.id   AF-A0A2V0NUR3-F1
#
_cell.length_a   1.000
_cell.length_b   1.000
_cell.length_c   1.000
_cell.angle_alpha   90.00
_cell.angle_beta   90.00
_cell.angle_gamma   90.00
#
_symmetry.space_group_name_H-M   'P 1'
#
loop_
_entity.id
_entity.type
_entity.pdbx_description
1 polymer ?
#
loop_
_entity_poly.entity_id
_entity_poly.type
_entity_poly.pdbx_seq_one_letter_code
_entity_poly.pdbx_strand_id
1 'polypeptide(L)' 'MVFASQGVLVTTDVPTKELLVYENNKAAPTSKFIITVLDDTHILVKPDFVGLVKDLVKDFNNRNVYQPPIDKDEAAKRQ' A
#
# COMPACT_ATOMS: atom_id res chain seq x y z
N MET A 1 -13.36 24.20 -18.36
CA MET A 1 -14.12 23.10 -17.73
C MET A 1 -13.24 22.54 -16.63
N VAL A 2 -13.72 22.52 -15.38
CA VAL A 2 -12.95 22.06 -14.21
C VAL A 2 -13.51 20.73 -13.77
N PHE A 3 -12.65 19.73 -13.57
CA PHE A 3 -13.04 18.41 -13.10
C PHE A 3 -12.56 18.25 -11.65
N ALA A 4 -13.50 18.09 -10.72
CA ALA A 4 -13.20 17.87 -9.31
C ALA A 4 -13.65 16.45 -8.94
N SER A 5 -12.70 15.61 -8.53
CA SER A 5 -12.95 14.26 -8.04
C SER A 5 -12.67 14.19 -6.54
N GLN A 6 -13.58 13.57 -5.79
CA GLN A 6 -13.36 13.27 -4.38
C GLN A 6 -12.46 12.04 -4.27
N GLY A 7 -11.48 12.10 -3.36
CA GLY A 7 -10.53 11.03 -3.14
C GLY A 7 -9.74 11.24 -1.85
N VAL A 8 -8.88 10.29 -1.55
CA VAL A 8 -7.96 10.35 -0.42
C VAL A 8 -6.56 10.60 -0.94
N LEU A 9 -5.94 11.68 -0.48
CA LEU A 9 -4.55 11.97 -0.74
C LEU A 9 -3.69 11.04 0.10
N VAL A 10 -2.82 10.29 -0.56
CA VAL A 10 -1.86 9.38 0.08
C VAL A 10 -0.46 9.91 -0.20
N THR A 11 0.26 10.20 0.87
CA THR A 11 1.66 10.67 0.84
C THR A 11 2.56 9.51 1.24
N THR A 12 3.49 9.15 0.36
CA THR A 12 4.43 8.03 0.56
C THR A 12 5.81 8.38 -0.01
N ASP A 13 6.80 7.57 0.35
CA ASP A 13 8.08 7.54 -0.34
C ASP A 13 7.94 7.02 -1.79
N VAL A 14 8.94 7.33 -2.61
CA VAL A 14 8.97 6.99 -4.05
C VAL A 14 8.84 5.48 -4.32
N PRO A 15 9.57 4.57 -3.65
CA PRO A 15 9.45 3.14 -3.96
C PRO A 15 8.09 2.58 -3.55
N THR A 16 7.52 3.01 -2.44
CA THR A 16 6.14 2.63 -2.07
C THR A 16 5.12 3.10 -3.13
N LYS A 17 5.30 4.30 -3.70
CA LYS A 17 4.45 4.80 -4.80
C LYS A 17 4.51 3.88 -6.02
N GLU A 18 5.72 3.52 -6.46
CA GLU A 18 5.91 2.64 -7.62
C GLU A 18 5.30 1.25 -7.39
N LEU A 19 5.39 0.70 -6.17
CA LEU A 19 4.69 -0.52 -5.80
C LEU A 19 3.18 -0.39 -5.97
N LEU A 20 2.59 0.69 -5.46
CA LEU A 20 1.14 0.91 -5.55
C LEU A 20 0.68 1.09 -7.00
N VAL A 21 1.46 1.78 -7.83
CA VAL A 21 1.19 1.91 -9.27
C VAL A 21 1.27 0.56 -9.97
N TYR A 22 2.28 -0.24 -9.66
CA TYR A 22 2.44 -1.59 -10.20
C TYR A 22 1.25 -2.50 -9.85
N GLU A 23 0.82 -2.52 -8.58
CA GLU A 23 -0.34 -3.30 -8.15
C GLU A 23 -1.65 -2.78 -8.75
N ASN A 24 -1.80 -1.46 -8.89
CA ASN A 24 -2.96 -0.87 -9.57
C ASN A 24 -3.02 -1.22 -11.07
N ASN A 25 -1.87 -1.38 -11.73
CA ASN A 25 -1.80 -1.77 -13.14
C ASN A 25 -2.13 -3.25 -13.37
N LYS A 26 -1.88 -4.11 -12.38
CA LYS A 26 -2.32 -5.51 -12.38
C LYS A 26 -3.81 -5.68 -12.14
N ALA A 27 -4.43 -4.75 -11.43
CA ALA A 27 -5.83 -4.82 -11.08
C ALA A 27 -6.74 -4.74 -12.32
N ALA A 28 -7.85 -5.46 -12.29
CA ALA A 28 -8.90 -5.33 -13.30
C ALA A 28 -9.43 -3.89 -13.34
N PRO A 29 -10.00 -3.41 -14.47
CA PRO A 29 -10.48 -2.03 -14.59
C PRO A 29 -11.44 -1.58 -13.48
N THR A 30 -12.30 -2.49 -13.01
CA THR A 30 -13.24 -2.26 -11.91
C THR A 30 -12.56 -2.11 -10.54
N SER A 31 -11.40 -2.74 -10.37
CA SER A 31 -10.64 -2.80 -9.12
C SER A 31 -9.47 -1.81 -9.07
N LYS A 32 -9.31 -0.95 -10.10
CA LYS A 32 -8.33 0.13 -10.07
C LYS A 32 -8.68 1.11 -8.95
N PHE A 33 -7.71 1.38 -8.09
CA PHE A 33 -7.87 2.19 -6.90
C PHE A 33 -7.20 3.57 -7.02
N ILE A 34 -6.21 3.73 -7.89
CA ILE A 34 -5.58 5.04 -8.16
C ILE A 34 -6.47 5.83 -9.11
N ILE A 35 -6.81 7.05 -8.70
CA ILE A 35 -7.53 8.04 -9.52
C ILE A 35 -6.50 8.79 -10.38
N THR A 36 -5.49 9.38 -9.73
CA THR A 36 -4.46 10.20 -10.38
C THR A 36 -3.15 10.12 -9.60
N VAL A 37 -2.02 10.10 -10.32
CA VAL A 37 -0.69 10.33 -9.74
C VAL A 37 -0.40 11.82 -9.82
N LEU A 38 -0.10 12.46 -8.68
CA LEU A 38 0.09 13.91 -8.60
C LEU A 38 1.57 14.28 -8.78
N ASP A 39 2.45 13.57 -8.08
CA ASP A 39 3.90 13.68 -8.16
C ASP A 39 4.59 12.36 -7.73
N ASP A 40 5.89 12.41 -7.43
CA ASP A 40 6.68 11.23 -7.05
C ASP A 40 6.35 10.67 -5.66
N THR A 41 5.66 11.43 -4.81
CA THR A 41 5.35 11.10 -3.42
C THR A 41 3.85 11.17 -3.09
N HIS A 42 3.04 11.71 -3.99
CA HIS A 42 1.61 11.93 -3.78
C HIS A 42 0.78 11.23 -4.85
N ILE A 43 -0.16 10.42 -4.37
CA ILE A 43 -1.18 9.77 -5.20
C ILE A 43 -2.57 10.03 -4.64
N LEU A 44 -3.54 10.17 -5.55
CA LEU A 44 -4.95 10.30 -5.20
C LEU A 44 -5.63 8.95 -5.39
N VAL A 45 -6.20 8.41 -4.31
CA VAL A 45 -6.78 7.07 -4.25
C VAL A 45 -8.29 7.14 -3.97
N LYS A 46 -9.04 6.16 -4.47
CA LYS A 46 -10.46 5.98 -4.15
C LYS A 46 -10.66 5.70 -2.65
N PRO A 47 -11.59 6.37 -1.96
CA PRO A 47 -11.78 6.21 -0.52
C PRO A 47 -12.01 4.76 -0.06
N ASP A 48 -12.76 3.98 -0.84
CA ASP A 48 -13.13 2.60 -0.52
C ASP A 48 -11.94 1.64 -0.50
N PHE A 49 -10.83 2.02 -1.14
CA PHE A 49 -9.65 1.18 -1.32
C PHE A 49 -8.51 1.53 -0.37
N VAL A 50 -8.70 2.48 0.55
CA VAL A 50 -7.67 2.88 1.51
C VAL A 50 -7.24 1.73 2.42
N GLY A 51 -8.18 0.87 2.82
CA GLY A 51 -7.88 -0.35 3.59
C GLY A 51 -6.96 -1.29 2.80
N LEU A 52 -7.32 -1.56 1.54
CA LEU A 52 -6.53 -2.40 0.65
C LEU A 52 -5.11 -1.86 0.43
N VAL A 53 -4.95 -0.55 0.27
CA VAL A 53 -3.61 0.08 0.13
C VAL A 53 -2.76 -0.16 1.38
N LYS A 54 -3.34 -0.04 2.58
CA LYS A 54 -2.60 -0.32 3.83
C LYS A 54 -2.18 -1.78 3.92
N ASP A 55 -3.06 -2.70 3.55
CA ASP A 55 -2.79 -4.13 3.57
C ASP A 55 -1.70 -4.51 2.57
N LEU A 56 -1.73 -3.96 1.34
CA LEU A 56 -0.69 -4.16 0.33
C LEU A 56 0.71 -3.75 0.83
N VAL A 57 0.81 -2.55 1.44
CA VAL A 57 2.10 -2.05 1.96
C VAL A 57 2.56 -2.92 3.13
N LYS A 58 1.65 -3.31 4.02
CA LYS A 58 1.97 -4.19 5.16
C LYS A 58 2.47 -5.56 4.69
N ASP A 59 1.78 -6.17 3.72
CA ASP A 59 2.15 -7.47 3.17
C ASP A 59 3.48 -7.41 2.44
N PHE A 60 3.73 -6.34 1.68
CA PHE A 60 5.03 -6.13 1.04
C PHE A 60 6.15 -6.04 2.08
N ASN A 61 5.97 -5.27 3.15
CA ASN A 61 6.97 -5.16 4.20
C ASN A 61 7.18 -6.50 4.91
N ASN A 62 6.11 -7.23 5.24
CA ASN A 62 6.22 -8.53 5.90
C ASN A 62 6.98 -9.58 5.07
N ARG A 63 6.90 -9.52 3.74
CA ARG A 63 7.60 -10.43 2.84
C ARG A 63 9.08 -10.08 2.66
N ASN A 64 9.43 -8.80 2.74
CA ASN A 64 10.77 -8.31 2.41
C ASN A 64 11.61 -7.96 3.64
N VAL A 65 11.00 -7.81 4.81
CA VAL A 65 11.71 -7.57 6.07
C VAL A 65 12.06 -8.92 6.71
N TYR A 66 13.34 -9.11 7.00
CA TYR A 66 13.82 -10.27 7.74
C TYR A 66 13.15 -10.34 9.11
N GLN A 67 12.54 -11.49 9.41
CA GLN A 67 12.09 -11.81 10.75
C GLN A 67 13.16 -12.66 11.44
N PRO A 68 13.74 -12.21 12.56
CA PRO A 68 14.69 -13.02 13.30
C PRO A 68 14.01 -14.32 13.77
N PRO A 69 14.69 -15.47 13.68
CA PRO A 69 14.17 -16.70 14.24
C PRO A 69 13.96 -16.51 15.74
N ILE A 70 12.77 -16.85 16.22
CA ILE A 70 12.48 -16.88 17.65
C ILE A 70 13.24 -18.09 18.20
N ASP A 71 14.23 -17.88 19.07
CA ASP A 71 14.89 -18.98 19.76
C ASP A 71 13.83 -19.79 20.52
N LYS A 72 13.85 -21.11 20.33
CA LYS A 72 12.84 -22.03 20.86
C LYS A 72 12.70 -21.93 22.39
N ASP A 73 13.73 -21.44 23.08
CA ASP A 73 13.77 -21.25 24.53
C ASP A 73 13.00 -20.02 25.04
N GLU A 74 12.76 -18.98 24.22
CA GLU A 74 11.96 -17.81 24.61
C GLU A 74 10.45 -18.01 24.40
N ALA A 75 10.05 -18.86 23.45
CA ALA A 75 8.64 -19.15 23.18
C ALA A 75 7.95 -19.84 24.37
N ALA A 76 8.69 -20.64 25.15
CA ALA A 76 8.18 -21.33 26.33
C ALA A 76 8.03 -20.44 27.59
N LYS A 77 8.60 -19.22 27.59
CA LYS A 77 8.53 -18.28 28.72
C LYS A 77 7.39 -17.25 28.60
N ARG A 78 6.66 -17.24 27.48
CA ARG A 78 5.54 -16.33 27.22
C ARG A 78 4.16 -17.00 27.34
N GLN A 79 4.12 -18.27 27.75
CA GLN A 79 2.91 -18.99 28.17
C GLN A 79 2.93 -19.17 29.69
#